data_AF-A0A831RUI8-F1
#
_entry.id   AF-A0A831RUI8-F1
#
_cell.length_a   1.000
_cell.length_b   1.000
_cell.length_c   1.000
_cell.angle_alpha   90.00
_cell.angle_beta   90.00
_cell.angle_gamma   90.00
#
_symmetry.space_group_name_H-M   'P 1'
#
loop_
_entity.id
_entity.type
_entity.pdbx_description
1 polymer ?
#
loop_
_entity_poly.entity_id
_entity_poly.type
_entity_poly.pdbx_seq_one_letter_code
_entity_poly.pdbx_strand_id
1 'polypeptide(L)'
;MAGGILEEIFSLDYEFAVPDVLFHEELREQHPDLPDRGLAILALGEAAIIDTAQLGIKHARTGVSNNDCLALALARQEACPLLTGDNALRQVSIIEEVEVRGTVWLMGELLESGIIDVDRAESAYDAMRADGSRLPWKDVNAQIRKYRNR
;
A
#
# COMPACT_ATOMS: atom_id res chain seq x y z
N MET A 1 -4.86 1.45 -11.59
CA MET A 1 -4.80 2.43 -10.48
C MET A 1 -5.05 3.83 -11.01
N ALA A 2 -5.99 4.57 -10.41
CA ALA A 2 -6.16 5.99 -10.69
C ALA A 2 -4.95 6.80 -10.17
N GLY A 3 -4.68 7.94 -10.80
CA GLY A 3 -3.52 8.80 -10.47
C GLY A 3 -2.32 8.61 -11.39
N GLY A 4 -2.15 7.43 -11.99
CA GLY A 4 -1.14 7.20 -13.03
C GLY A 4 0.31 7.43 -12.58
N ILE A 5 0.61 7.13 -11.32
CA ILE A 5 1.92 7.35 -10.66
C ILE A 5 2.69 6.05 -10.36
N LEU A 6 2.26 4.94 -10.95
CA LEU A 6 2.78 3.61 -10.59
C LEU A 6 4.27 3.46 -10.94
N GLU A 7 4.69 4.01 -12.06
CA GLU A 7 6.09 3.97 -12.49
C GLU A 7 6.98 4.80 -11.56
N GLU A 8 6.47 5.95 -11.12
CA GLU A 8 7.14 6.81 -10.16
C GLU A 8 7.24 6.16 -8.77
N ILE A 9 6.23 5.39 -8.33
CA ILE A 9 6.31 4.66 -7.06
C ILE A 9 7.47 3.66 -7.07
N PHE A 10 7.64 2.90 -8.15
CA PHE A 10 8.71 1.91 -8.24
C PHE A 10 10.11 2.52 -8.49
N SER A 11 10.22 3.83 -8.72
CA SER A 11 11.52 4.52 -8.78
C SER A 11 11.96 5.09 -7.43
N LEU A 12 11.15 4.95 -6.38
CA LEU A 12 11.57 5.24 -5.01
C LEU A 12 12.64 4.24 -4.55
N ASP A 13 13.48 4.66 -3.60
CA ASP A 13 14.47 3.80 -2.92
C ASP A 13 13.80 2.92 -1.85
N TYR A 14 12.77 2.17 -2.26
CA TYR A 14 12.03 1.22 -1.46
C TYR A 14 11.85 -0.08 -2.24
N GLU A 15 11.88 -1.21 -1.52
CA GLU A 15 11.41 -2.48 -2.04
C GLU A 15 9.93 -2.65 -1.70
N PHE A 16 9.11 -2.89 -2.73
CA PHE A 16 7.70 -3.21 -2.56
C PHE A 16 7.50 -4.69 -2.78
N ALA A 17 6.77 -5.35 -1.88
CA ALA A 17 6.54 -6.78 -1.94
C ALA A 17 5.07 -7.14 -1.76
N VAL A 18 4.68 -8.27 -2.34
CA VAL A 18 3.38 -8.92 -2.10
C VAL A 18 3.58 -10.42 -1.83
N PRO A 19 2.65 -11.06 -1.10
CA PRO A 19 2.60 -12.52 -1.01
C PRO A 19 2.44 -13.16 -2.38
N ASP A 20 3.14 -14.27 -2.62
CA ASP A 20 3.04 -15.08 -3.84
C ASP A 20 1.62 -15.55 -4.14
N VAL A 21 0.89 -16.03 -3.13
CA VAL A 21 -0.51 -16.43 -3.23
C VAL A 21 -1.38 -15.25 -3.66
N LEU A 22 -1.23 -14.09 -3.00
CA LEU A 22 -2.00 -12.88 -3.33
C LEU A 22 -1.72 -12.44 -4.77
N PHE A 23 -0.45 -12.44 -5.20
CA PHE A 23 -0.11 -12.10 -6.57
C PHE A 23 -0.78 -13.03 -7.57
N HIS A 24 -0.73 -14.34 -7.33
CA HIS A 24 -1.29 -15.33 -8.24
C HIS A 24 -2.82 -15.33 -8.29
N GLU A 25 -3.48 -15.06 -7.18
CA GLU A 25 -4.95 -15.09 -7.08
C GLU A 25 -5.62 -13.79 -7.52
N GLU A 26 -5.01 -12.63 -7.26
CA GLU A 26 -5.67 -11.33 -7.48
C GLU A 26 -4.98 -10.45 -8.52
N LEU A 27 -3.65 -10.41 -8.53
CA LEU A 27 -2.91 -9.39 -9.30
C LEU A 27 -2.52 -9.88 -10.70
N ARG A 28 -2.15 -11.14 -10.85
CA ARG A 28 -1.54 -11.66 -12.08
C ARG A 28 -2.40 -11.48 -13.31
N GLU A 29 -3.73 -11.61 -13.20
CA GLU A 29 -4.62 -11.50 -14.36
C GLU A 29 -4.74 -10.06 -14.87
N GLN A 30 -4.73 -9.08 -13.96
CA GLN A 30 -4.94 -7.66 -14.29
C GLN A 30 -3.63 -6.89 -14.44
N HIS A 31 -2.59 -7.33 -13.74
CA HIS A 31 -1.32 -6.65 -13.56
C HIS A 31 -0.12 -7.63 -13.59
N PRO A 32 0.03 -8.43 -14.66
CA PRO A 32 1.13 -9.41 -14.78
C PRO A 32 2.51 -8.76 -14.85
N ASP A 33 2.58 -7.47 -15.18
CA ASP A 33 3.78 -6.68 -15.43
C ASP A 33 4.36 -6.01 -14.16
N LEU A 34 3.67 -6.07 -13.02
CA LEU A 34 4.18 -5.49 -11.76
C LEU A 34 5.56 -6.02 -11.33
N PRO A 35 5.88 -7.32 -11.46
CA PRO A 35 7.21 -7.81 -11.10
C PRO A 35 8.31 -7.21 -11.96
N ASP A 36 8.06 -7.03 -13.26
CA ASP A 36 9.00 -6.39 -14.19
C ASP A 36 9.23 -4.91 -13.86
N ARG A 37 8.27 -4.28 -13.16
CA ARG A 37 8.37 -2.90 -12.67
C ARG A 37 9.07 -2.77 -11.33
N GLY A 38 9.38 -3.86 -10.63
CA GLY A 38 10.07 -3.85 -9.34
C GLY A 38 9.26 -4.36 -8.15
N LEU A 39 8.08 -4.95 -8.37
CA LEU A 39 7.34 -5.63 -7.30
C LEU A 39 7.96 -6.99 -6.97
N ALA A 40 8.49 -7.14 -5.75
CA ALA A 40 8.95 -8.41 -5.25
C ALA A 40 7.75 -9.35 -4.95
N ILE A 41 7.89 -10.61 -5.33
CA ILE A 41 6.94 -11.67 -4.98
C ILE A 41 7.61 -12.55 -3.93
N LEU A 42 7.09 -12.53 -2.71
CA LEU A 42 7.68 -13.24 -1.58
C LEU A 42 6.76 -14.37 -1.09
N ALA A 43 7.37 -15.49 -0.74
CA ALA A 43 6.66 -16.60 -0.11
C ALA A 43 6.58 -16.40 1.41
N LEU A 44 5.46 -16.80 2.00
CA LEU A 44 5.36 -16.88 3.47
C LEU A 44 6.09 -18.13 3.97
N GLY A 45 6.89 -17.95 5.02
CA GLY A 45 7.42 -19.06 5.79
C GLY A 45 6.33 -19.76 6.60
N GLU A 46 6.64 -20.96 7.11
CA GLU A 46 5.69 -21.79 7.88
C GLU A 46 5.06 -21.02 9.06
N ALA A 47 5.87 -20.27 9.81
CA ALA A 47 5.39 -19.45 10.92
C ALA A 47 4.41 -18.36 10.48
N ALA A 48 4.65 -17.73 9.34
CA ALA A 48 3.80 -16.67 8.81
C ALA A 48 2.49 -17.23 8.22
N ILE A 49 2.50 -18.44 7.66
CA ILE A 49 1.28 -19.16 7.25
C ILE A 49 0.39 -19.45 8.47
N ILE A 50 0.99 -19.93 9.57
CA ILE A 50 0.26 -20.16 10.82
C ILE A 50 -0.29 -18.83 11.36
N ASP A 51 0.50 -17.76 11.31
CA ASP A 51 0.09 -16.41 11.72
C ASP A 51 -1.11 -15.91 10.89
N THR A 52 -1.10 -16.09 9.56
CA THR A 52 -2.24 -15.75 8.69
C THR A 52 -3.53 -16.42 9.16
N ALA A 53 -3.49 -17.72 9.48
CA ALA A 53 -4.66 -18.45 9.96
C ALA A 53 -5.15 -17.92 11.33
N GLN A 54 -4.22 -17.58 12.23
CA GLN A 54 -4.54 -17.01 13.54
C GLN A 54 -5.14 -15.61 13.41
N LEU A 55 -4.58 -14.76 12.54
CA LEU A 55 -5.10 -13.43 12.22
C LEU A 55 -6.53 -13.52 11.68
N GLY A 56 -6.78 -14.43 10.75
CA GLY A 56 -8.12 -14.65 10.18
C GLY A 56 -9.16 -15.05 11.23
N ILE A 57 -8.78 -15.90 12.20
CA ILE A 57 -9.67 -16.28 13.32
C ILE A 57 -9.87 -15.10 14.28
N LYS A 58 -8.78 -14.44 14.69
CA LYS A 58 -8.78 -13.32 15.64
C LYS A 58 -9.61 -12.14 15.14
N HIS A 59 -9.55 -11.87 13.83
CA HIS A 59 -10.16 -10.72 13.18
C HIS A 59 -11.34 -11.07 12.27
N ALA A 60 -11.94 -12.25 12.41
CA ALA A 60 -13.05 -12.72 11.56
C ALA A 60 -14.26 -11.78 11.47
N ARG A 61 -14.40 -10.82 12.40
CA ARG A 61 -15.51 -9.85 12.46
C ARG A 61 -15.15 -8.43 12.04
N THR A 62 -13.90 -8.18 11.62
CA THR A 62 -13.43 -6.84 11.26
C THR A 62 -13.60 -6.54 9.77
N GLY A 63 -13.89 -7.55 8.96
CA GLY A 63 -14.08 -7.41 7.51
C GLY A 63 -12.80 -7.56 6.69
N VAL A 64 -11.65 -7.86 7.31
CA VAL A 64 -10.42 -8.22 6.59
C VAL A 64 -10.58 -9.59 5.92
N SER A 65 -10.05 -9.70 4.72
CA SER A 65 -10.00 -10.95 3.95
C SER A 65 -8.81 -11.82 4.34
N ASN A 66 -8.76 -13.06 3.82
CA ASN A 66 -7.59 -13.91 3.96
C ASN A 66 -6.35 -13.30 3.28
N ASN A 67 -6.53 -12.61 2.14
CA ASN A 67 -5.44 -11.96 1.42
C ASN A 67 -4.88 -10.76 2.19
N ASP A 68 -5.75 -10.02 2.89
CA ASP A 68 -5.33 -8.99 3.85
C ASP A 68 -4.49 -9.59 5.00
N CYS A 69 -4.89 -10.77 5.49
CA CYS A 69 -4.13 -11.47 6.53
C CYS A 69 -2.78 -11.99 6.02
N LEU A 70 -2.69 -12.43 4.77
CA LEU A 70 -1.42 -12.82 4.12
C LEU A 70 -0.48 -11.62 4.00
N ALA A 71 -0.99 -10.48 3.54
CA ALA A 71 -0.20 -9.25 3.42
C ALA A 71 0.32 -8.77 4.79
N LEU A 72 -0.53 -8.80 5.82
CA LEU A 72 -0.12 -8.46 7.18
C LEU A 72 0.91 -9.43 7.75
N ALA A 73 0.72 -10.75 7.58
CA ALA A 73 1.67 -11.76 8.04
C ALA A 73 3.02 -11.62 7.34
N LEU A 74 3.04 -11.32 6.03
CA LEU A 74 4.27 -11.06 5.30
C LEU A 74 4.97 -9.79 5.81
N ALA A 75 4.24 -8.69 6.05
CA ALA A 75 4.82 -7.47 6.60
C ALA A 75 5.49 -7.72 7.98
N ARG A 76 4.89 -8.58 8.82
CA ARG A 76 5.49 -9.00 10.09
C ARG A 76 6.73 -9.86 9.90
N GLN A 77 6.69 -10.80 8.95
CA GLN A 77 7.83 -11.66 8.63
C GLN A 77 9.06 -10.84 8.20
N GLU A 78 8.85 -9.87 7.31
CA GLU A 78 9.90 -9.01 6.77
C GLU A 78 10.22 -7.81 7.67
N ALA A 79 9.55 -7.71 8.83
CA ALA A 79 9.69 -6.60 9.78
C ALA A 79 9.57 -5.21 9.11
N CYS A 80 8.60 -5.06 8.20
CA CYS A 80 8.41 -3.85 7.41
C CYS A 80 6.99 -3.27 7.57
N PRO A 81 6.79 -1.99 7.21
CA PRO A 81 5.47 -1.38 7.24
C PRO A 81 4.53 -1.99 6.21
N LEU A 82 3.26 -2.18 6.58
CA LEU A 82 2.22 -2.56 5.63
C LEU A 82 1.73 -1.33 4.86
N LEU A 83 1.82 -1.37 3.54
CA LEU A 83 1.23 -0.36 2.68
C LEU A 83 -0.22 -0.74 2.32
N THR A 84 -1.20 -0.01 2.85
CA THR A 84 -2.61 -0.25 2.51
C THR A 84 -3.46 1.02 2.51
N GLY A 85 -4.40 1.06 1.55
CA GLY A 85 -5.50 2.02 1.51
C GLY A 85 -6.79 1.53 2.20
N ASP A 86 -6.86 0.25 2.58
CA ASP A 86 -8.04 -0.32 3.22
C ASP A 86 -8.10 0.04 4.71
N ASN A 87 -9.26 0.52 5.15
CA ASN A 87 -9.43 0.99 6.52
C ASN A 87 -9.56 -0.16 7.53
N ALA A 88 -10.18 -1.28 7.17
CA ALA A 88 -10.32 -2.43 8.07
C ALA A 88 -8.95 -3.06 8.32
N LEU A 89 -8.17 -3.29 7.26
CA LEU A 89 -6.79 -3.77 7.36
C LEU A 89 -5.90 -2.79 8.11
N ARG A 90 -6.04 -1.48 7.90
CA ARG A 90 -5.33 -0.47 8.69
C ARG A 90 -5.60 -0.61 10.19
N GLN A 91 -6.87 -0.75 10.60
CA GLN A 91 -7.20 -0.91 12.03
C GLN A 91 -6.63 -2.20 12.61
N VAL A 92 -6.76 -3.31 11.89
CA VAL A 92 -6.20 -4.61 12.31
C VAL A 92 -4.68 -4.53 12.45
N SER A 93 -3.99 -3.94 11.49
CA SER A 93 -2.53 -3.82 11.52
C SER A 93 -2.04 -2.97 12.69
N ILE A 94 -2.75 -1.89 13.03
CA ILE A 94 -2.45 -1.08 14.23
C ILE A 94 -2.63 -1.90 15.51
N ILE A 95 -3.67 -2.74 15.59
CA ILE A 95 -3.90 -3.64 16.74
C ILE A 95 -2.80 -4.70 16.85
N GLU A 96 -2.29 -5.19 15.72
CA GLU A 96 -1.15 -6.12 15.67
C GLU A 96 0.22 -5.43 15.73
N GLU A 97 0.27 -4.14 16.06
CA GLU A 97 1.49 -3.34 16.23
C GLU A 97 2.37 -3.26 14.97
N VAL A 98 1.76 -3.38 13.79
CA VAL A 98 2.43 -3.20 12.49
C VAL A 98 2.24 -1.77 12.00
N GLU A 99 3.34 -1.11 11.62
CA GLU A 99 3.29 0.23 11.03
C GLU A 99 2.49 0.21 9.72
N VAL A 100 1.58 1.17 9.54
CA VAL A 100 0.73 1.25 8.33
C VAL A 100 0.98 2.53 7.56
N ARG A 101 1.43 2.37 6.32
CA ARG A 101 1.58 3.45 5.34
C ARG A 101 0.43 3.42 4.34
N GLY A 102 0.21 4.53 3.64
CA GLY A 102 -0.88 4.67 2.67
C GLY A 102 -0.54 5.66 1.58
N THR A 103 -1.50 5.93 0.69
CA THR A 103 -1.28 6.77 -0.50
C THR A 103 -0.71 8.16 -0.19
N VAL A 104 -1.20 8.84 0.86
CA VAL A 104 -0.70 10.18 1.21
C VAL A 104 0.76 10.14 1.66
N TRP A 105 1.18 9.07 2.34
CA TRP A 105 2.58 8.85 2.70
C TRP A 105 3.43 8.62 1.43
N LEU A 106 3.01 7.71 0.54
CA LEU A 106 3.70 7.46 -0.73
C LEU A 106 3.91 8.72 -1.57
N MET A 107 2.85 9.52 -1.71
CA MET A 107 2.91 10.80 -2.42
C MET A 107 3.89 11.77 -1.77
N GLY A 108 4.00 11.72 -0.44
CA GLY A 108 4.98 12.49 0.32
C GLY A 108 6.41 12.07 -0.01
N GLU A 109 6.67 10.76 -0.09
CA GLU A 109 7.99 10.24 -0.47
C GLU A 109 8.35 10.62 -1.91
N LEU A 110 7.40 10.55 -2.85
CA LEU A 110 7.61 10.97 -4.24
C LEU A 110 7.95 12.47 -4.35
N LEU A 111 7.27 13.30 -3.57
CA LEU A 111 7.51 14.74 -3.50
C LEU A 111 8.84 15.08 -2.81
N GLU A 112 9.18 14.39 -1.73
CA GLU A 112 10.42 14.63 -0.98
C GLU A 112 11.66 14.19 -1.75
N SER A 113 11.56 13.08 -2.49
CA SER A 113 12.61 12.58 -3.39
C SER A 113 12.74 13.39 -4.68
N GLY A 114 11.79 14.27 -4.98
CA GLY A 114 11.76 15.06 -6.21
C GLY A 114 11.45 14.24 -7.47
N ILE A 115 10.94 13.02 -7.33
CA ILE A 115 10.52 12.16 -8.45
C ILE A 115 9.30 12.77 -9.15
N ILE A 116 8.41 13.40 -8.38
CA ILE A 116 7.31 14.20 -8.90
C ILE A 116 7.36 15.62 -8.33
N ASP A 117 6.89 16.59 -9.11
CA ASP A 117 6.63 17.93 -8.61
C ASP A 117 5.20 18.06 -8.03
N VAL A 118 4.92 19.23 -7.46
CA VAL A 118 3.62 19.50 -6.82
C VAL A 118 2.46 19.52 -7.83
N ASP A 119 2.70 19.94 -9.07
CA ASP A 119 1.67 19.99 -10.12
C ASP A 119 1.28 18.57 -10.58
N ARG A 120 2.27 17.68 -10.70
CA ARG A 120 2.06 16.25 -10.97
C ARG A 120 1.34 15.57 -9.81
N ALA A 121 1.70 15.90 -8.57
CA ALA A 121 1.03 15.37 -7.38
C ALA A 121 -0.46 15.81 -7.30
N GLU A 122 -0.75 17.09 -7.54
CA GLU A 122 -2.13 17.59 -7.62
C GLU A 122 -2.93 16.88 -8.71
N SER A 123 -2.35 16.73 -9.91
CA SER A 123 -2.99 16.03 -11.02
C SER A 123 -3.31 14.57 -10.67
N ALA A 124 -2.39 13.88 -9.99
CA ALA A 124 -2.61 12.51 -9.53
C ALA A 124 -3.74 12.43 -8.49
N TYR A 125 -3.76 13.34 -7.51
CA TYR A 125 -4.82 13.41 -6.51
C TYR A 125 -6.19 13.74 -7.11
N ASP A 126 -6.26 14.63 -8.08
CA ASP A 126 -7.49 14.95 -8.79
C ASP A 126 -8.02 13.74 -9.58
N ALA A 127 -7.14 13.00 -10.25
CA ALA A 127 -7.52 11.76 -10.92
C ALA A 127 -8.04 10.70 -9.92
N MET A 128 -7.37 10.52 -8.78
CA MET A 128 -7.85 9.63 -7.71
C MET A 128 -9.21 10.08 -7.17
N ARG A 129 -9.42 11.40 -7.04
CA ARG A 129 -10.69 11.97 -6.59
C ARG A 129 -11.82 11.71 -7.58
N ALA A 130 -11.55 11.91 -8.88
CA ALA A 130 -12.50 11.68 -9.95
C ALA A 130 -12.91 10.20 -10.06
N ASP A 131 -11.99 9.29 -9.75
CA ASP A 131 -12.22 7.84 -9.69
C ASP A 131 -12.97 7.39 -8.41
N GLY A 132 -13.26 8.31 -7.49
CA GLY A 132 -14.02 8.02 -6.27
C GLY A 132 -13.18 7.50 -5.10
N SER A 133 -11.86 7.71 -5.12
CA SER A 133 -10.97 7.33 -4.01
C SER A 133 -11.38 8.02 -2.71
N ARG A 134 -11.32 7.29 -1.59
CA ARG A 134 -11.70 7.77 -0.26
C ARG A 134 -10.49 8.25 0.55
N LEU A 135 -9.61 9.02 -0.08
CA LEU A 135 -8.39 9.52 0.56
C LEU A 135 -8.74 10.49 1.70
N PRO A 136 -7.86 10.65 2.72
CA PRO A 136 -8.02 11.66 3.75
C PRO A 136 -7.73 13.04 3.15
N TRP A 137 -8.74 13.64 2.50
CA TRP A 137 -8.58 14.89 1.72
C TRP A 137 -8.06 16.08 2.53
N LYS A 138 -8.25 16.08 3.85
CA LYS A 138 -7.64 17.09 4.73
C LYS A 138 -6.12 17.00 4.71
N ASP A 139 -5.56 15.80 4.77
CA ASP A 139 -4.12 15.55 4.76
C ASP A 139 -3.54 15.79 3.37
N VAL A 140 -4.26 15.40 2.32
CA VAL A 140 -3.91 15.70 0.92
C VAL A 140 -3.76 17.21 0.72
N ASN A 141 -4.77 18.00 1.11
CA ASN A 141 -4.74 19.45 0.96
C ASN A 141 -3.61 20.09 1.79
N ALA A 142 -3.34 19.58 2.99
CA ALA A 142 -2.24 20.04 3.83
C ALA A 142 -0.88 19.76 3.18
N GLN A 143 -0.70 18.56 2.61
CA GLN A 143 0.51 18.18 1.89
C GLN A 143 0.74 19.09 0.67
N ILE A 144 -0.24 19.22 -0.22
CA ILE A 144 -0.13 20.11 -1.39
C ILE A 144 0.23 21.55 -0.98
N ARG A 145 -0.43 22.09 0.04
CA ARG A 145 -0.11 23.42 0.56
C ARG A 145 1.32 23.50 1.09
N LYS A 146 1.82 22.48 1.78
CA LYS A 146 3.21 22.44 2.29
C LYS A 146 4.21 22.54 1.13
N TYR A 147 4.01 21.77 0.05
CA TYR A 147 4.98 21.72 -1.06
C TYR A 147 4.85 22.89 -2.04
N ARG A 148 3.68 23.53 -2.17
CA ARG A 148 3.57 24.80 -2.94
C ARG A 148 4.25 26.00 -2.29
N ASN A 149 4.46 25.96 -0.98
CA ASN A 149 5.08 27.06 -0.21
C ASN A 149 6.54 26.78 0.17
N ARG A 150 7.13 25.68 -0.34
CA ARG A 150 8.57 25.40 -0.26
C ARG A 150 9.30 26.15 -1.37
#